data_AF-A0AAU2A1A6-F1
#
_entry.id   AF-A0AAU2A1A6-F1
#
_cell.length_a   1.000
_cell.length_b   1.000
_cell.length_c   1.000
_cell.angle_alpha   90.00
_cell.angle_beta   90.00
_cell.angle_gamma   90.00
#
_symmetry.space_group_name_H-M   'P 1'
#
loop_
_entity.id
_entity.type
_entity.pdbx_description
1 polymer ?
#
loop_
_entity_poly.entity_id
_entity_poly.type
_entity_poly.pdbx_seq_one_letter_code
_entity_poly.pdbx_strand_id
1 'polypeptide(L)'
;MTALTEEDIAAARAQGDLSALLLMASGMSATAPKQRVKAQPVQVSRARPGAWPDGSTTPGLLPQVADYLSQLWPDRYRAVSTQEDQ
;
A
#
# COMPACT_ATOMS: atom_id res chain seq x y z
N MET A 1 34.01 -6.72 23.24
CA MET A 1 32.72 -7.29 22.81
C MET A 1 32.69 -8.70 23.32
N THR A 2 31.74 -9.03 24.21
CA THR A 2 31.59 -10.37 24.78
C THR A 2 31.09 -11.31 23.67
N ALA A 3 31.86 -12.35 23.37
CA ALA A 3 31.48 -13.31 22.35
C ALA A 3 30.31 -14.17 22.86
N LEU A 4 29.25 -14.29 22.07
CA LEU A 4 28.11 -15.14 22.38
C LEU A 4 28.53 -16.61 22.23
N THR A 5 28.40 -17.42 23.30
CA THR A 5 28.84 -18.81 23.30
C THR A 5 27.71 -19.77 22.90
N GLU A 6 28.07 -20.99 22.49
CA GLU A 6 27.09 -22.02 22.12
C GLU A 6 26.19 -22.43 23.31
N GLU A 7 26.74 -22.39 24.52
CA GLU A 7 26.01 -22.71 25.75
C GLU A 7 24.91 -21.67 26.05
N ASP A 8 25.19 -20.39 25.81
CA ASP A 8 24.21 -19.31 25.97
C ASP A 8 23.03 -19.48 24.98
N ILE A 9 23.32 -19.90 23.75
CA ILE A 9 22.31 -20.15 22.72
C ILE A 9 21.43 -21.36 23.08
N ALA A 10 22.03 -22.43 23.62
CA ALA A 10 21.31 -23.62 24.05
C ALA A 10 20.39 -23.31 25.24
N ALA A 11 20.86 -22.54 26.22
CA ALA A 11 20.07 -22.11 27.37
C ALA A 11 18.87 -21.25 26.94
N ALA A 12 19.10 -20.26 26.07
CA ALA A 12 18.03 -19.37 25.60
C ALA A 12 16.98 -20.09 24.73
N ARG A 13 17.37 -21.15 24.00
CA ARG A 13 16.41 -22.04 23.32
C ARG A 13 15.52 -22.78 24.30
N ALA A 14 16.07 -23.30 25.40
CA ALA A 14 15.30 -24.03 26.40
C ALA A 14 14.31 -23.13 27.15
N GLN A 15 14.66 -21.85 27.33
CA GLN A 15 13.82 -20.85 28.02
C GLN A 15 12.83 -20.14 27.08
N GLY A 16 12.92 -20.36 25.76
CA GLY A 16 12.07 -19.71 24.77
C GLY A 16 12.43 -18.23 24.48
N ASP A 17 13.58 -17.76 24.94
CA ASP A 17 14.02 -16.36 24.87
C ASP A 17 15.16 -16.11 23.87
N LEU A 18 15.38 -17.07 22.95
CA LEU A 18 16.44 -17.00 21.95
C LEU A 18 16.36 -15.71 21.10
N SER A 19 15.16 -15.30 20.72
CA SER A 19 14.95 -14.13 19.86
C SER A 19 15.40 -12.83 20.53
N ALA A 20 15.16 -12.67 21.83
CA ALA A 20 15.61 -11.48 22.56
C ALA A 20 17.12 -11.46 22.73
N LEU A 21 17.73 -12.61 23.04
CA LEU A 21 19.18 -12.75 23.14
C LEU A 21 19.88 -12.40 21.80
N LEU A 22 19.34 -12.85 20.66
CA LEU A 22 19.86 -12.51 19.34
C LEU A 22 19.69 -11.03 18.98
N LEU A 23 18.58 -10.40 19.39
CA LEU A 23 18.37 -8.96 19.19
C LEU A 23 19.35 -8.14 20.02
N MET A 24 19.56 -8.49 21.29
CA MET A 24 20.54 -7.84 22.16
C MET A 24 21.97 -8.01 21.65
N ALA A 25 22.35 -9.22 21.21
CA ALA A 25 23.68 -9.50 20.68
C ALA A 25 23.99 -8.77 19.36
N SER A 26 22.97 -8.53 18.52
CA SER A 26 23.12 -7.77 17.27
C SER A 26 23.12 -6.25 17.47
N GLY A 27 22.91 -5.77 18.70
CA GLY A 27 22.75 -4.34 18.99
C GLY A 27 21.50 -3.73 18.37
N MET A 28 20.55 -4.57 17.94
CA MET A 28 19.30 -4.15 17.31
C MET A 28 18.18 -4.11 18.35
N SER A 29 17.41 -3.03 18.37
CA SER A 29 16.19 -2.95 19.18
C SER A 29 15.08 -3.81 18.57
N ALA A 30 14.30 -4.50 19.40
CA ALA A 30 13.10 -5.26 19.00
C ALA A 30 11.98 -4.39 18.41
N THR A 31 12.10 -3.06 18.49
CA THR A 31 11.09 -2.14 17.98
C THR A 31 11.19 -2.02 16.47
N ALA A 32 10.18 -2.54 15.77
CA ALA A 32 10.04 -2.29 14.34
C ALA A 32 10.02 -0.77 14.06
N PRO A 33 10.68 -0.30 12.97
CA PRO A 33 10.63 1.10 12.60
C PRO A 33 9.17 1.52 12.41
N LYS A 34 8.76 2.59 13.10
CA LYS A 34 7.39 3.07 13.07
C LYS A 34 7.01 3.42 11.64
N GLN A 35 6.17 2.59 11.03
CA GLN A 35 5.69 2.81 9.66
C GLN A 35 5.01 4.18 9.60
N ARG A 36 5.51 5.06 8.72
CA ARG A 36 4.90 6.37 8.49
C ARG A 36 3.48 6.12 7.99
N VAL A 37 2.50 6.71 8.67
CA VAL A 37 1.10 6.71 8.22
C VAL A 37 1.09 7.24 6.79
N LYS A 38 0.51 6.47 5.86
CA LYS A 38 0.47 6.84 4.43
C LYS A 38 -0.13 8.23 4.32
N ALA A 39 0.67 9.21 3.88
CA ALA A 39 0.13 10.49 3.44
C ALA A 39 -0.84 10.20 2.29
N GLN A 40 -1.96 10.93 2.23
CA GLN A 40 -2.85 10.83 1.08
C GLN A 40 -2.02 11.08 -0.19
N PRO A 41 -2.14 10.24 -1.22
CA PRO A 41 -1.39 10.41 -2.45
C PRO A 41 -1.77 11.78 -3.03
N VAL A 42 -0.76 12.60 -3.34
CA VAL A 42 -0.96 13.88 -4.01
C VAL A 42 -1.61 13.59 -5.36
N GLN A 43 -2.82 14.11 -5.58
CA GLN A 43 -3.48 14.01 -6.87
C GLN A 43 -2.72 14.87 -7.89
N VAL A 44 -1.80 14.25 -8.63
CA VAL A 44 -1.14 14.90 -9.76
C VAL A 44 -2.05 14.84 -10.97
N SER A 45 -2.28 15.99 -11.61
CA SER A 45 -3.08 16.06 -12.83
C SER A 45 -2.36 15.33 -13.96
N ARG A 46 -2.89 14.20 -14.42
CA ARG A 46 -2.35 13.41 -15.55
C ARG A 46 -2.40 14.11 -16.90
N ALA A 47 -3.12 15.23 -17.01
CA ALA A 47 -3.28 15.99 -18.25
C ALA A 47 -2.02 16.77 -18.68
N ARG A 48 -0.93 16.73 -17.89
CA ARG A 48 0.30 17.44 -18.24
C ARG A 48 1.20 16.58 -19.15
N PRO A 49 1.70 17.11 -20.28
CA PRO A 49 2.72 16.45 -21.07
C PRO A 49 3.91 16.05 -20.20
N GLY A 50 4.32 14.78 -20.24
CA GLY A 50 5.43 14.23 -19.45
C GLY A 50 5.05 13.60 -18.10
N ALA A 51 3.75 13.51 -17.78
CA ALA A 51 3.30 12.73 -16.63
C ALA A 51 3.59 11.23 -16.85
N TRP A 52 4.30 10.61 -15.91
CA TRP A 52 4.58 9.17 -15.94
C TRP A 52 3.30 8.38 -15.62
N PRO A 53 3.07 7.23 -16.28
CA PRO A 53 1.92 6.38 -15.96
C PRO A 53 2.08 5.79 -14.55
N ASP A 54 1.23 6.23 -13.63
CA ASP A 54 1.18 5.80 -12.23
C ASP A 54 0.32 4.55 -12.01
N GLY A 55 -0.06 3.85 -13.09
CA GLY A 55 -0.80 2.58 -13.06
C GLY A 55 -2.24 2.67 -12.52
N SER A 56 -2.66 3.80 -11.94
CA SER A 56 -4.05 4.01 -11.51
C SER A 56 -4.96 4.20 -12.73
N THR A 57 -6.23 3.84 -12.64
CA THR A 57 -7.20 4.00 -13.73
C THR A 57 -7.56 5.48 -13.88
N THR A 58 -7.72 5.97 -15.11
CA THR A 58 -8.31 7.30 -15.33
C THR A 58 -9.62 7.37 -14.58
N PRO A 59 -9.87 8.41 -13.75
CA PRO A 59 -11.15 8.55 -13.08
C PRO A 59 -12.24 8.52 -14.16
N GLY A 60 -13.18 7.58 -14.01
CA GLY A 60 -14.33 7.49 -14.90
C GLY A 60 -15.13 8.78 -14.88
N LEU A 61 -15.92 9.01 -15.93
CA LEU A 61 -16.89 10.10 -15.90
C LEU A 61 -17.86 9.88 -14.72
N LEU A 62 -18.24 10.98 -14.05
CA LEU A 62 -19.34 10.92 -13.09
C LEU A 62 -20.60 10.40 -13.82
N PRO A 63 -21.44 9.54 -13.19
CA PRO A 63 -22.60 8.93 -13.84
C PRO A 63 -23.51 9.96 -14.53
N GLN A 64 -23.78 11.08 -13.85
CA GLN A 64 -24.60 12.19 -14.38
C GLN A 64 -24.01 12.81 -15.66
N VAL A 65 -22.68 12.91 -15.73
CA VAL A 65 -21.97 13.43 -16.90
C VAL A 65 -22.01 12.40 -18.04
N ALA A 66 -21.84 11.11 -17.72
CA ALA A 66 -21.95 10.04 -18.69
C ALA A 66 -23.37 9.95 -19.29
N ASP A 67 -24.41 10.08 -18.45
CA ASP A 67 -25.80 10.07 -18.90
C ASP A 67 -26.12 11.27 -19.79
N TYR A 68 -25.72 12.48 -19.38
CA TYR A 68 -25.88 13.68 -20.19
C TYR A 68 -25.17 13.57 -21.55
N LEU A 69 -23.95 13.05 -21.58
CA LEU A 69 -23.19 12.87 -22.81
C LEU A 69 -23.77 11.77 -23.71
N SER A 70 -24.36 10.72 -23.13
CA SER A 70 -25.05 9.66 -23.89
C SER A 70 -26.31 10.17 -24.59
N GLN A 71 -26.99 11.18 -24.02
CA GLN A 71 -28.15 11.82 -24.65
C GLN A 71 -27.73 12.72 -25.83
N LEU A 72 -26.61 13.44 -25.69
CA LEU A 72 -26.13 14.36 -26.73
C LEU A 72 -25.39 13.64 -27.88
N TRP A 73 -24.63 12.59 -27.56
CA TRP A 73 -23.82 11.84 -28.53
C TRP A 73 -23.93 10.32 -28.28
N PRO A 74 -25.08 9.71 -28.61
CA PRO A 74 -25.34 8.30 -28.34
C PRO A 74 -24.38 7.35 -29.06
N ASP A 75 -23.86 7.74 -30.23
CA ASP A 75 -22.90 6.92 -30.99
C ASP A 75 -21.50 6.87 -30.36
N ARG A 76 -21.18 7.81 -29.46
CA ARG A 76 -19.86 7.93 -28.82
C ARG A 76 -19.85 7.54 -27.36
N TYR A 77 -20.97 7.69 -26.66
CA TYR A 77 -21.06 7.44 -25.23
C TYR A 77 -22.21 6.48 -24.94
N ARG A 78 -21.89 5.35 -24.31
CA ARG A 78 -22.88 4.37 -23.86
C ARG A 78 -23.52 4.86 -22.55
N ALA A 79 -24.84 4.80 -22.46
CA ALA A 79 -25.56 5.05 -21.22
C ALA A 79 -25.07 4.11 -20.12
N VAL A 80 -24.88 4.64 -18.91
CA VAL A 80 -24.48 3.83 -17.76
C VAL A 80 -25.73 3.18 -17.19
N SER A 81 -25.97 1.91 -17.54
CA SER A 81 -27.00 1.12 -16.87
C SER A 81 -26.57 0.92 -15.42
N THR A 82 -27.24 1.60 -14.49
CA THR A 82 -27.12 1.32 -13.05
C THR A 82 -27.61 -0.10 -12.83
N GLN A 83 -26.68 -1.06 -12.80
CA GLN A 83 -26.97 -2.41 -12.38
C GLN A 83 -26.96 -2.38 -10.86
N GLU A 84 -28.15 -2.20 -10.26
CA GLU A 84 -28.36 -2.53 -8.85
C GLU A 84 -28.16 -4.05 -8.73
N ASP A 85 -27.03 -4.45 -8.15
CA ASP A 85 -26.79 -5.83 -7.73
C ASP A 85 -27.86 -6.25 -6.71
N GLN A 86 -28.53 -7.36 -7.00
CA GLN A 86 -29.29 -8.17 -6.04
C GLN A 86 -28.40 -9.24 -5.43
#